data_AF-A0A967ASK8-F1
#
_entry.id   AF-A0A967ASK8-F1
#
_cell.length_a   1.000
_cell.length_b   1.000
_cell.length_c   1.000
_cell.angle_alpha   90.00
_cell.angle_beta   90.00
_cell.angle_gamma   90.00
#
_symmetry.space_group_name_H-M   'P 1'
#
loop_
_entity.id
_entity.type
_entity.pdbx_description
1 polymer ?
#
loop_
_entity_poly.entity_id
_entity_poly.type
_entity_poly.pdbx_seq_one_letter_code
_entity_poly.pdbx_strand_id
1 'polypeptide(L)'
;METKHQFTLVEGTFSPADAADVLFSLIGDKIKFHQLQMLGVQNLAGKDLVLSQKRIQSLTESKNLSKQLIIKARDEGVHLQINGEISIALVKTSQNQLPS
;
A
#
# COMPACT_ATOMS: atom_id res chain seq x y z
N MET A 1 -10.63 18.85 -18.19
CA MET A 1 -10.58 17.39 -18.37
C MET A 1 -9.66 16.85 -17.29
N GLU A 2 -10.16 15.96 -16.44
CA GLU A 2 -9.31 15.26 -15.47
C GLU A 2 -8.54 14.18 -16.21
N THR A 3 -7.23 14.35 -16.35
CA THR A 3 -6.37 13.30 -16.91
C THR A 3 -6.24 12.18 -15.88
N LYS A 4 -6.67 10.97 -16.25
CA LYS A 4 -6.50 9.75 -15.46
C LYS A 4 -5.48 8.85 -16.15
N HIS A 5 -4.53 8.34 -15.39
CA HIS A 5 -3.50 7.41 -15.85
C HIS A 5 -3.61 6.11 -15.05
N GLN A 6 -3.46 4.98 -15.72
CA GLN A 6 -3.47 3.66 -15.10
C GLN A 6 -2.32 2.85 -15.65
N PHE A 7 -1.63 2.11 -14.78
CA PHE A 7 -0.62 1.15 -15.18
C PHE A 7 -0.53 -0.01 -14.19
N THR A 8 -0.10 -1.15 -14.70
CA THR A 8 0.14 -2.37 -13.92
C THR A 8 1.49 -2.29 -13.23
N LEU A 9 1.51 -2.47 -11.91
CA LEU A 9 2.73 -2.53 -11.11
C LEU A 9 3.27 -3.95 -11.00
N VAL A 10 2.36 -4.93 -10.90
CA VAL A 10 2.66 -6.35 -10.84
C VAL A 10 1.57 -7.13 -11.55
N GLU A 11 1.97 -8.09 -12.38
CA GLU A 11 1.06 -9.02 -13.04
C GLU A 11 1.81 -10.33 -13.27
N GLY A 12 1.17 -11.45 -12.93
CA GLY A 12 1.71 -12.76 -13.19
C GLY A 12 1.24 -13.83 -12.21
N THR A 13 1.74 -15.04 -12.42
CA THR A 13 1.52 -16.20 -11.57
C THR A 13 2.83 -16.57 -10.90
N PHE A 14 2.82 -16.58 -9.57
CA PHE A 14 4.01 -16.68 -8.74
C PHE A 14 3.98 -17.95 -7.89
N SER A 15 5.15 -18.56 -7.69
CA SER A 15 5.28 -19.56 -6.64
C SER A 15 5.04 -18.90 -5.27
N PRO A 16 4.70 -19.66 -4.21
CA PRO A 16 4.55 -19.09 -2.87
C PRO A 16 5.78 -18.29 -2.40
N ALA A 17 6.99 -18.70 -2.78
CA ALA A 17 8.23 -17.99 -2.46
C ALA A 17 8.32 -16.65 -3.22
N ASP A 18 8.13 -16.66 -4.54
CA ASP A 18 8.20 -15.44 -5.35
C ASP A 18 7.09 -14.44 -4.98
N ALA A 19 5.89 -14.95 -4.67
CA ALA A 19 4.78 -14.15 -4.19
C ALA A 19 5.11 -13.45 -2.87
N ALA A 20 5.81 -14.14 -1.96
CA ALA A 20 6.28 -13.55 -0.71
C ALA A 20 7.27 -12.42 -0.97
N ASP A 21 8.25 -12.63 -1.83
CA ASP A 21 9.25 -11.62 -2.16
C ASP A 21 8.62 -10.37 -2.75
N VAL A 22 7.71 -10.53 -3.72
CA VAL A 22 7.03 -9.39 -4.35
C VAL A 22 6.12 -8.66 -3.38
N LEU A 23 5.19 -9.36 -2.72
CA LEU A 23 4.19 -8.72 -1.85
C LEU A 23 4.82 -8.11 -0.60
N PHE A 24 5.76 -8.80 0.05
CA PHE A 24 6.39 -8.28 1.26
C PHE A 24 7.33 -7.11 0.99
N SER A 25 7.98 -7.07 -0.17
CA SER A 25 8.78 -5.91 -0.58
C SER A 25 7.89 -4.68 -0.80
N LEU A 26 6.84 -4.80 -1.62
CA LEU A 26 5.94 -3.69 -1.92
C LEU A 26 5.23 -3.14 -0.67
N ILE A 27 4.64 -4.03 0.15
CA ILE A 27 3.94 -3.62 1.37
C ILE A 27 4.95 -3.07 2.39
N GLY A 28 6.10 -3.72 2.54
CA GLY A 28 7.15 -3.31 3.46
C GLY A 28 7.69 -1.92 3.15
N ASP A 29 7.93 -1.61 1.88
CA ASP A 29 8.45 -0.30 1.47
C ASP A 29 7.42 0.81 1.66
N LYS A 30 6.11 0.54 1.47
CA LYS A 30 5.08 1.51 1.85
C LYS A 30 5.00 1.73 3.36
N ILE A 31 5.15 0.69 4.17
CA ILE A 31 5.20 0.84 5.64
C ILE A 31 6.39 1.71 6.04
N LYS A 32 7.59 1.40 5.54
CA LYS A 32 8.82 2.18 5.80
C LYS A 32 8.65 3.65 5.39
N PHE A 33 8.08 3.89 4.20
CA PHE A 33 7.79 5.25 3.74
C PHE A 33 6.94 6.03 4.75
N HIS A 34 5.84 5.44 5.23
CA HIS A 34 4.98 6.11 6.22
C HIS A 34 5.65 6.27 7.59
N GLN A 35 6.45 5.31 8.02
CA GLN A 35 7.24 5.43 9.25
C GLN A 35 8.26 6.58 9.16
N LEU A 36 8.98 6.70 8.04
CA LEU A 36 9.91 7.81 7.82
C LEU A 36 9.18 9.16 7.77
N GLN A 37 8.00 9.23 7.16
CA GLN A 37 7.17 10.45 7.20
C GLN A 37 6.77 10.82 8.63
N MET A 38 6.43 9.86 9.48
CA MET A 38 6.12 10.12 10.90
C MET A 38 7.33 10.62 11.69
N LEU A 39 8.53 10.10 11.39
CA LEU A 39 9.77 10.45 12.11
C LEU A 39 10.39 11.78 11.63
N GLY A 40 10.29 12.07 10.33
CA GLY A 40 11.02 13.16 9.69
C GLY A 40 10.35 14.53 9.75
N VAL A 41 9.13 14.64 10.28
CA VAL A 41 8.35 15.88 10.22
C VAL A 41 8.20 16.47 11.62
N GLN A 42 8.97 17.52 11.91
CA GLN A 42 8.84 18.36 13.12
C GLN A 42 7.44 19.01 13.29
N ASN A 43 6.61 18.98 12.24
CA ASN A 43 5.36 19.74 12.12
C ASN A 43 4.11 18.90 11.79
N LEU A 44 4.11 17.57 11.96
CA LEU A 44 2.87 16.79 11.76
C LEU A 44 1.88 17.18 12.85
N ALA A 45 0.77 17.80 12.46
CA ALA A 45 -0.33 18.06 13.38
C ALA A 45 -0.92 16.72 13.85
N GLY A 46 -1.54 16.69 15.04
CA GLY A 46 -2.08 15.45 15.63
C GLY A 46 -3.01 14.64 14.71
N LYS A 47 -3.70 15.29 13.76
CA LYS A 47 -4.53 14.60 12.75
C LYS A 47 -3.71 13.80 11.73
N ASP A 48 -2.56 14.32 11.28
CA ASP A 48 -1.72 13.67 10.28
C ASP A 48 -0.96 12.46 10.85
N LEU A 49 -0.63 12.52 12.15
CA LEU A 49 -0.10 11.38 12.90
C LEU A 49 -1.13 10.24 12.97
N VAL A 50 -2.39 10.55 13.29
CA VAL A 50 -3.48 9.56 13.34
C VAL A 50 -3.73 8.94 11.96
N LEU A 51 -3.70 9.74 10.89
CA LEU A 51 -3.85 9.24 9.53
C LEU A 51 -2.70 8.30 9.13
N SER A 52 -1.46 8.69 9.43
CA SER A 52 -0.27 7.87 9.14
C SER A 52 -0.29 6.56 9.92
N GLN A 53 -0.70 6.59 11.19
CA GLN A 53 -0.80 5.40 12.02
C GLN A 53 -1.88 4.43 11.54
N LYS A 54 -3.07 4.95 11.17
CA LYS A 54 -4.12 4.14 10.52
C LYS A 54 -3.63 3.51 9.22
N ARG A 55 -2.83 4.24 8.44
CA ARG A 55 -2.29 3.71 7.19
C ARG A 55 -1.29 2.59 7.42
N ILE A 56 -0.39 2.72 8.39
CA ILE A 56 0.55 1.65 8.79
C ILE A 56 -0.22 0.42 9.28
N GLN A 57 -1.26 0.61 10.09
CA GLN A 57 -2.10 -0.49 10.56
C GLN A 57 -2.74 -1.26 9.39
N SER A 58 -3.40 -0.56 8.47
CA SER A 58 -4.03 -1.17 7.28
C SER A 58 -3.02 -1.93 6.40
N LEU A 59 -1.80 -1.39 6.23
CA LEU A 59 -0.73 -2.08 5.50
C LEU A 59 -0.22 -3.32 6.25
N THR A 60 -0.19 -3.28 7.57
CA THR A 60 0.20 -4.42 8.41
C THR A 60 -0.84 -5.54 8.32
N GLU A 61 -2.12 -5.20 8.35
CA GLU A 61 -3.23 -6.16 8.12
C GLU A 61 -3.13 -6.79 6.73
N SER A 62 -2.86 -5.97 5.70
CA SER A 62 -2.64 -6.45 4.33
C SER A 62 -1.46 -7.44 4.25
N LYS A 63 -0.35 -7.12 4.92
CA LYS A 63 0.83 -8.01 5.01
C LYS A 63 0.48 -9.36 5.65
N ASN A 64 -0.30 -9.34 6.72
CA ASN A 64 -0.74 -10.54 7.42
C ASN A 64 -1.66 -11.40 6.55
N LEU A 65 -2.59 -10.78 5.82
CA LEU A 65 -3.45 -11.48 4.87
C LEU A 65 -2.61 -12.12 3.74
N SER A 66 -1.67 -11.38 3.14
CA SER A 66 -0.76 -11.92 2.12
C SER A 66 0.00 -13.14 2.65
N LYS A 67 0.50 -13.08 3.88
CA LYS A 67 1.19 -14.22 4.52
C LYS A 67 0.28 -15.45 4.64
N GLN A 68 -0.97 -15.27 5.04
CA GLN A 68 -1.94 -16.37 5.16
C GLN A 68 -2.22 -17.01 3.80
N LEU A 69 -2.42 -16.20 2.75
CA LEU A 69 -2.65 -16.68 1.39
C LEU A 69 -1.43 -17.45 0.84
N ILE A 70 -0.22 -16.96 1.10
CA ILE A 70 1.03 -17.63 0.69
C ILE A 70 1.18 -18.99 1.39
N ILE A 71 0.93 -19.05 2.71
CA ILE A 71 0.98 -20.31 3.46
C ILE A 71 -0.04 -21.30 2.90
N LYS A 72 -1.29 -20.85 2.68
CA LYS A 72 -2.33 -21.67 2.08
C LYS A 72 -1.92 -22.21 0.71
N ALA A 73 -1.40 -21.35 -0.17
CA ALA A 73 -0.97 -21.75 -1.50
C ALA A 73 0.17 -22.78 -1.46
N ARG A 74 1.13 -22.61 -0.54
CA ARG A 74 2.20 -23.58 -0.29
C ARG A 74 1.64 -24.92 0.18
N ASP A 75 0.74 -24.91 1.16
CA ASP A 75 0.19 -26.12 1.76
C ASP A 75 -0.70 -26.90 0.77
N GLU A 76 -1.36 -26.18 -0.15
CA GLU A 76 -2.17 -26.74 -1.24
C GLU A 76 -1.35 -27.07 -2.51
N GLY A 77 -0.07 -26.71 -2.57
CA GLY A 77 0.78 -26.94 -3.74
C GLY A 77 0.37 -26.13 -4.98
N VAL A 78 -0.25 -24.96 -4.79
CA VAL A 78 -0.73 -24.09 -5.87
C VAL A 78 0.05 -22.78 -5.96
N HIS A 79 -0.05 -22.12 -7.12
CA HIS A 79 0.55 -20.81 -7.36
C HIS A 79 -0.44 -19.68 -7.07
N LEU A 80 0.09 -18.47 -6.84
CA LEU A 80 -0.72 -17.27 -6.63
C LEU A 80 -0.71 -16.42 -7.89
N GLN A 81 -1.89 -16.10 -8.41
CA GLN A 81 -2.05 -15.06 -9.42
C GLN A 81 -2.15 -13.70 -8.72
N ILE A 82 -1.26 -12.78 -9.06
CA ILE A 82 -1.17 -11.46 -8.43
C ILE A 82 -1.29 -10.39 -9.50
N ASN A 83 -2.27 -9.51 -9.33
CA ASN A 83 -2.50 -8.34 -10.17
C ASN A 83 -2.57 -7.10 -9.27
N GLY A 84 -1.68 -6.14 -9.50
CA GLY A 84 -1.64 -4.87 -8.78
C GLY A 84 -1.60 -3.71 -9.76
N GLU A 85 -2.60 -2.85 -9.67
CA GLU A 85 -2.76 -1.69 -10.55
C GLU A 85 -2.65 -0.39 -9.76
N ILE A 86 -2.02 0.61 -10.37
CA ILE A 86 -1.99 1.97 -9.84
C ILE A 86 -2.87 2.84 -10.73
N SER A 87 -3.84 3.51 -10.11
CA SER A 87 -4.68 4.53 -10.74
C SER A 87 -4.32 5.91 -10.20
N ILE A 88 -3.98 6.83 -11.10
CA ILE A 88 -3.59 8.21 -10.79
C ILE A 88 -4.60 9.16 -11.41
N ALA A 89 -5.11 10.09 -10.61
CA ALA A 89 -5.96 11.18 -11.06
C ALA A 89 -5.35 12.52 -10.62
N LEU A 90 -5.25 13.48 -11.54
CA LEU A 90 -4.87 14.85 -11.21
C LEU A 90 -6.07 15.58 -10.61
N VAL A 91 -6.02 15.83 -9.30
CA VAL A 91 -7.04 16.60 -8.58
C VAL A 91 -6.60 18.05 -8.46
N LYS A 92 -7.48 19.00 -8.81
CA LYS A 92 -7.23 20.43 -8.54
C LYS A 92 -7.34 20.68 -7.04
N THR A 93 -6.36 21.36 -6.45
CA THR A 93 -6.46 21.82 -5.07
C THR A 93 -7.46 22.97 -5.00
N SER A 94 -8.71 22.68 -4.65
CA SER A 94 -9.66 23.72 -4.27
C SER A 94 -9.28 24.23 -2.88
N GLN A 95 -8.67 25.41 -2.79
CA GLN A 95 -8.64 26.17 -1.54
C GLN A 95 -10.08 26.58 -1.20
N ASN A 96 -10.66 25.97 -0.15
CA ASN A 96 -11.80 26.45 0.64
C ASN A 96 -12.00 25.43 1.78
N GLN A 97 -12.07 25.76 3.07
CA GLN A 97 -12.63 26.96 3.70
C GLN A 97 -11.92 27.26 5.05
N LEU A 98 -11.59 28.54 5.28
CA LEU A 98 -11.42 29.12 6.62
C LEU A 98 -12.74 28.91 7.40
N PRO A 99 -12.71 28.51 8.69
CA PRO A 99 -13.90 28.56 9.51
C PRO A 99 -14.29 30.03 9.76
N SER A 100 -15.54 30.35 9.47
CA SER A 100 -16.23 31.58 9.88
C SER A 100 -16.29 31.70 11.40
#